data_AF-A0A4Y3KYK1-F1
#
_entry.id   AF-A0A4Y3KYK1-F1
#
_cell.length_a   1.000
_cell.length_b   1.000
_cell.length_c   1.000
_cell.angle_alpha   90.00
_cell.angle_beta   90.00
_cell.angle_gamma   90.00
#
_symmetry.space_group_name_H-M   'P 1'
#
loop_
_entity.id
_entity.type
_entity.pdbx_description
1 polymer ?
#
loop_
_entity_poly.entity_id
_entity_poly.type
_entity_poly.pdbx_seq_one_letter_code
_entity_poly.pdbx_strand_id
1 'polypeptide(L)'
;MLSDDPNNERAFSALAEIVRRRAAETSHDGDPLSAPTDESERQRAADLAVWSLGEELAGNPRAWYPLIEVARLSVRDDHEGTLRRLTTAAERDPSGQALAAGLGVLRDAGLPVDALSLGVGHWRPREHDPEIARQLVLAALEADRPFEAKQHLASLDLYPDARAVADLRAELGRAITQAQQHTPGA
;
A
#
# COMPACT_ATOMS: atom_id res chain seq x y z
N MET A 1 -1.02 -5.48 -21.57
CA MET A 1 -0.42 -6.64 -20.86
C MET A 1 0.65 -6.12 -19.90
N LEU A 2 1.21 -6.94 -18.99
CA LEU A 2 2.26 -6.47 -18.06
C LEU A 2 3.55 -6.03 -18.77
N SER A 3 3.80 -6.53 -19.98
CA SER A 3 4.87 -6.05 -20.87
C SER A 3 4.68 -4.60 -21.32
N ASP A 4 3.43 -4.14 -21.44
CA ASP A 4 3.08 -2.82 -21.97
C ASP A 4 2.86 -1.82 -20.84
N ASP A 5 2.27 -2.30 -19.74
CA ASP A 5 2.02 -1.57 -18.52
C ASP A 5 2.34 -2.46 -17.30
N PRO A 6 3.53 -2.31 -16.69
CA PRO A 6 3.90 -3.10 -15.53
C PRO A 6 3.08 -2.75 -14.28
N ASN A 7 2.27 -1.68 -14.33
CA ASN A 7 1.41 -1.24 -13.25
C ASN A 7 -0.05 -1.66 -13.45
N ASN A 8 -0.34 -2.51 -14.44
CA ASN A 8 -1.67 -3.04 -14.65
C ASN A 8 -2.04 -4.01 -13.52
N GLU A 9 -2.73 -3.49 -12.50
CA GLU A 9 -3.09 -4.23 -11.29
C GLU A 9 -3.83 -5.52 -11.61
N ARG A 10 -4.83 -5.47 -12.52
CA ARG A 10 -5.62 -6.64 -12.91
C ARG A 10 -4.77 -7.73 -13.54
N ALA A 11 -3.84 -7.34 -14.41
CA ALA A 11 -2.95 -8.29 -15.06
C ALA A 11 -1.94 -8.89 -14.06
N PHE A 12 -1.45 -8.06 -13.11
CA PHE A 12 -0.59 -8.54 -12.03
C PHE A 12 -1.33 -9.53 -11.15
N SER A 13 -2.52 -9.19 -10.64
CA SER A 13 -3.32 -10.10 -9.80
C SER A 13 -3.65 -11.40 -10.51
N ALA A 14 -4.03 -11.35 -11.79
CA ALA A 14 -4.30 -12.57 -12.56
C ALA A 14 -3.06 -13.48 -12.66
N LEU A 15 -1.88 -12.90 -12.88
CA LEU A 15 -0.64 -13.66 -12.94
C LEU A 15 -0.21 -14.17 -11.56
N ALA A 16 -0.35 -13.35 -10.51
CA ALA A 16 -0.11 -13.71 -9.13
C ALA A 16 -0.94 -14.94 -8.72
N GLU A 17 -2.23 -14.97 -9.05
CA GLU A 17 -3.10 -16.12 -8.77
C GLU A 17 -2.65 -17.40 -9.50
N ILE A 18 -2.18 -17.28 -10.75
CA ILE A 18 -1.64 -18.43 -11.49
C ILE A 18 -0.38 -18.97 -10.83
N VAL A 19 0.55 -18.11 -10.41
CA VAL A 19 1.80 -18.56 -9.77
C VAL A 19 1.57 -19.09 -8.36
N ARG A 20 0.64 -18.51 -7.58
CA ARG A 20 0.23 -19.03 -6.26
C ARG A 20 -0.27 -20.47 -6.38
N ARG A 21 -1.24 -20.71 -7.28
CA ARG A 21 -1.82 -22.04 -7.49
C ARG A 21 -0.76 -23.06 -7.90
N ARG A 22 0.11 -22.71 -8.85
CA ARG A 22 1.19 -23.61 -9.31
C ARG A 22 2.19 -23.94 -8.20
N ALA A 23 2.55 -22.95 -7.37
CA ALA A 23 3.46 -23.17 -6.26
C ALA A 23 2.87 -24.11 -5.21
N ALA A 24 1.57 -23.94 -4.88
CA ALA A 24 0.86 -24.81 -3.96
C ALA A 24 0.68 -26.26 -4.49
N GLU A 25 0.50 -26.42 -5.80
CA GLU A 25 0.38 -27.74 -6.46
C GLU A 25 1.74 -28.48 -6.52
N THR A 26 2.84 -27.77 -6.75
CA THR A 26 4.18 -28.37 -6.89
C THR A 26 4.68 -29.00 -5.59
N SER A 27 4.22 -28.51 -4.43
CA SER A 27 4.54 -29.10 -3.12
C SER A 27 3.96 -30.50 -2.89
N HIS A 28 3.03 -30.97 -3.74
CA HIS A 28 2.37 -32.27 -3.60
C HIS A 28 2.99 -33.40 -4.44
N ASP A 29 3.91 -33.10 -5.35
CA ASP A 29 4.33 -34.05 -6.38
C ASP A 29 5.68 -34.72 -6.02
N GLY A 30 5.62 -35.94 -5.47
CA GLY A 30 6.58 -36.97 -5.87
C GLY A 30 7.35 -37.78 -4.82
N ASP A 31 7.25 -37.50 -3.51
CA ASP A 31 7.95 -38.32 -2.51
C ASP A 31 6.97 -39.07 -1.57
N PRO A 32 6.81 -40.40 -1.73
CA PRO A 32 5.96 -41.22 -0.85
C PRO A 32 6.50 -41.35 0.60
N LEU A 33 7.70 -40.82 0.90
CA LEU A 33 8.25 -40.69 2.25
C LEU A 33 8.12 -39.27 2.84
N SER A 34 7.60 -38.31 2.08
CA SER A 34 7.36 -36.97 2.57
C SER A 34 6.10 -36.92 3.44
N ALA A 35 6.19 -36.23 4.58
CA ALA A 35 5.04 -35.98 5.44
C ALA A 35 3.96 -35.19 4.66
N PRO A 36 2.66 -35.29 5.03
CA PRO A 36 1.63 -34.48 4.41
C PRO A 36 2.01 -32.99 4.49
N THR A 37 2.08 -32.32 3.35
CA THR A 37 2.43 -30.89 3.29
C THR A 37 1.44 -30.09 4.14
N ASP A 38 1.94 -29.38 5.13
CA ASP A 38 1.13 -28.52 5.99
C ASP A 38 0.54 -27.35 5.17
N GLU A 39 -0.67 -26.91 5.51
CA GLU A 39 -1.30 -25.73 4.89
C GLU A 39 -0.39 -24.49 5.01
N SER A 40 0.35 -24.39 6.13
CA SER A 40 1.31 -23.31 6.36
C SER A 40 2.46 -23.30 5.34
N GLU A 41 2.93 -24.47 4.92
CA GLU A 41 4.00 -24.61 3.93
C GLU A 41 3.51 -24.29 2.51
N ARG A 42 2.28 -24.71 2.17
CA ARG A 42 1.63 -24.34 0.90
C ARG A 42 1.44 -22.82 0.79
N GLN A 43 0.97 -22.18 1.87
CA GLN A 43 0.81 -20.72 1.89
C GLN A 43 2.16 -20.01 1.73
N ARG A 44 3.21 -20.47 2.45
CA ARG A 44 4.56 -19.90 2.30
C ARG A 44 5.10 -20.06 0.88
N ALA A 45 4.92 -21.22 0.25
CA ALA A 45 5.34 -21.44 -1.13
C ALA A 45 4.61 -20.50 -2.12
N ALA A 46 3.30 -20.30 -1.92
CA ALA A 46 2.51 -19.38 -2.71
C ALA A 46 2.98 -17.92 -2.54
N ASP A 47 3.24 -17.47 -1.32
CA ASP A 47 3.72 -16.12 -1.06
C ASP A 47 5.14 -15.88 -1.59
N LEU A 48 6.04 -16.87 -1.49
CA LEU A 48 7.37 -16.81 -2.11
C LEU A 48 7.29 -16.71 -3.64
N ALA A 49 6.35 -17.41 -4.28
CA ALA A 49 6.17 -17.32 -5.72
C ALA A 49 5.69 -15.93 -6.16
N VAL A 50 4.77 -15.31 -5.41
CA VAL A 50 4.32 -13.94 -5.69
C VAL A 50 5.42 -12.93 -5.40
N TRP A 51 6.19 -13.12 -4.33
CA TRP A 51 7.35 -12.30 -4.03
C TRP A 51 8.36 -12.33 -5.19
N SER A 52 8.71 -13.53 -5.69
CA SER A 52 9.64 -13.68 -6.81
C SER A 52 9.10 -13.03 -8.09
N LEU A 53 7.80 -13.13 -8.37
CA LEU A 53 7.17 -12.45 -9.49
C LEU A 53 7.26 -10.93 -9.36
N GLY A 54 6.99 -10.41 -8.15
CA GLY A 54 7.05 -8.99 -7.86
C GLY A 54 8.45 -8.42 -8.01
N GLU A 55 9.47 -9.11 -7.50
CA GLU A 55 10.88 -8.70 -7.62
C GLU A 55 11.36 -8.70 -9.09
N GLU A 56 11.01 -9.72 -9.87
CA GLU A 56 11.33 -9.76 -11.31
C GLU A 56 10.72 -8.55 -12.04
N LEU A 57 9.44 -8.26 -11.81
CA LEU A 57 8.75 -7.13 -12.43
C LEU A 57 9.23 -5.77 -11.91
N ALA A 58 9.65 -5.68 -10.65
CA ALA A 58 10.19 -4.47 -10.04
C ALA A 58 11.53 -4.03 -10.66
N GLY A 59 12.22 -4.92 -11.37
CA GLY A 59 13.39 -4.58 -12.19
C GLY A 59 13.09 -3.57 -13.31
N ASN A 60 11.84 -3.43 -13.73
CA ASN A 60 11.43 -2.40 -14.67
C ASN A 60 11.37 -1.02 -13.97
N PRO A 61 12.09 0.02 -14.45
CA PRO A 61 12.14 1.32 -13.79
C PRO A 61 10.79 2.06 -13.75
N ARG A 62 9.82 1.64 -14.56
CA ARG A 62 8.46 2.21 -14.57
C ARG A 62 7.48 1.44 -13.67
N ALA A 63 7.91 0.30 -13.11
CA ALA A 63 7.07 -0.54 -12.26
C ALA A 63 7.06 0.00 -10.84
N TRP A 64 5.92 0.55 -10.41
CA TRP A 64 5.65 0.90 -9.03
C TRP A 64 4.71 -0.12 -8.37
N TYR A 65 3.72 -0.66 -9.10
CA TYR A 65 2.74 -1.57 -8.49
C TYR A 65 3.34 -2.89 -7.99
N PRO A 66 4.27 -3.56 -8.73
CA PRO A 66 4.96 -4.73 -8.19
C PRO A 66 5.73 -4.44 -6.90
N LEU A 67 6.30 -3.24 -6.74
CA LEU A 67 6.97 -2.85 -5.49
C LEU A 67 5.97 -2.75 -4.32
N ILE A 68 4.74 -2.27 -4.56
CA ILE A 68 3.66 -2.25 -3.56
C ILE A 68 3.30 -3.68 -3.13
N GLU A 69 3.17 -4.60 -4.09
CA GLU A 69 2.79 -5.98 -3.79
C GLU A 69 3.89 -6.74 -3.04
N VAL A 70 5.15 -6.53 -3.39
CA VAL A 70 6.27 -7.10 -2.61
C VAL A 70 6.29 -6.49 -1.20
N ALA A 71 6.13 -5.18 -1.07
CA ALA A 71 6.05 -4.49 0.22
C ALA A 71 4.91 -5.05 1.09
N ARG A 72 3.75 -5.35 0.50
CA ARG A 72 2.59 -5.93 1.20
C ARG A 72 2.91 -7.31 1.78
N LEU A 73 3.68 -8.13 1.07
CA LEU A 73 4.13 -9.44 1.55
C LEU A 73 5.20 -9.32 2.64
N SER A 74 6.07 -8.31 2.57
CA SER A 74 7.23 -8.17 3.46
C SER A 74 7.00 -7.30 4.69
N VAL A 75 5.89 -6.54 4.76
CA VAL A 75 5.69 -5.50 5.79
C VAL A 75 5.85 -5.96 7.24
N ARG A 76 5.57 -7.23 7.53
CA ARG A 76 5.71 -7.80 8.88
C ARG A 76 7.08 -8.39 9.17
N ASP A 77 7.84 -8.77 8.14
CA ASP A 77 9.06 -9.55 8.27
C ASP A 77 10.34 -8.76 7.89
N ASP A 78 10.21 -7.74 7.04
CA ASP A 78 11.30 -6.89 6.54
C ASP A 78 10.83 -5.42 6.49
N HIS A 79 10.86 -4.77 7.64
CA HIS A 79 10.40 -3.39 7.78
C HIS A 79 11.23 -2.40 6.95
N GLU A 80 12.57 -2.47 7.01
CA GLU A 80 13.45 -1.56 6.28
C GLU A 80 13.33 -1.74 4.76
N GLY A 81 13.31 -2.98 4.27
CA GLY A 81 13.13 -3.25 2.85
C GLY A 81 11.74 -2.88 2.37
N THR A 82 10.71 -3.00 3.21
CA THR A 82 9.35 -2.50 2.91
C THR A 82 9.37 -0.99 2.69
N LEU A 83 9.92 -0.20 3.62
CA LEU A 83 9.98 1.26 3.49
C LEU A 83 10.78 1.71 2.26
N ARG A 84 11.89 1.02 1.96
CA ARG A 84 12.70 1.29 0.77
C ARG A 84 11.90 1.07 -0.52
N ARG A 85 11.20 -0.07 -0.63
CA ARG A 85 10.37 -0.40 -1.80
C ARG A 85 9.23 0.61 -1.98
N LEU A 86 8.54 0.99 -0.90
CA LEU A 86 7.47 1.97 -0.94
C LEU A 86 7.96 3.37 -1.34
N THR A 87 9.12 3.79 -0.84
CA THR A 87 9.77 5.04 -1.26
C THR A 87 10.08 5.02 -2.75
N THR A 88 10.72 3.96 -3.25
CA THR A 88 10.99 3.80 -4.68
C THR A 88 9.72 3.76 -5.52
N ALA A 89 8.64 3.13 -5.03
CA ALA A 89 7.36 3.10 -5.73
C ALA A 89 6.78 4.52 -5.87
N ALA A 90 6.78 5.31 -4.80
CA ALA A 90 6.33 6.71 -4.81
C ALA A 90 7.16 7.59 -5.75
N GLU A 91 8.47 7.38 -5.83
CA GLU A 91 9.36 8.12 -6.75
C GLU A 91 9.11 7.76 -8.23
N ARG A 92 8.71 6.52 -8.53
CA ARG A 92 8.42 6.05 -9.89
C ARG A 92 7.06 6.50 -10.43
N ASP A 93 6.17 6.98 -9.56
CA ASP A 93 4.82 7.38 -9.93
C ASP A 93 4.55 8.87 -9.64
N PRO A 94 4.61 9.73 -10.67
CA PRO A 94 4.33 11.16 -10.51
C PRO A 94 2.85 11.47 -10.25
N SER A 95 1.93 10.51 -10.45
CA SER A 95 0.51 10.72 -10.16
C SER A 95 0.18 10.61 -8.66
N GLY A 96 1.04 9.92 -7.91
CA GLY A 96 0.87 9.68 -6.48
C GLY A 96 -0.07 8.52 -6.12
N GLN A 97 -0.54 7.74 -7.09
CA GLN A 97 -1.26 6.48 -6.87
C GLN A 97 -0.42 5.47 -6.08
N ALA A 98 0.87 5.33 -6.42
CA ALA A 98 1.80 4.46 -5.71
C ALA A 98 1.97 4.90 -4.26
N LEU A 99 2.03 6.22 -4.01
CA LEU A 99 2.10 6.75 -2.67
C LEU A 99 0.83 6.41 -1.89
N ALA A 100 -0.36 6.67 -2.45
CA ALA A 100 -1.63 6.32 -1.79
C ALA A 100 -1.70 4.81 -1.46
N ALA A 101 -1.33 3.95 -2.39
CA ALA A 101 -1.30 2.50 -2.19
C ALA A 101 -0.31 2.09 -1.09
N GLY A 102 0.89 2.67 -1.09
CA GLY A 102 1.92 2.41 -0.07
C GLY A 102 1.52 2.87 1.33
N LEU A 103 0.84 4.02 1.44
CA LEU A 103 0.26 4.47 2.70
C LEU A 103 -0.80 3.49 3.21
N GLY A 104 -1.65 2.98 2.31
CA GLY A 104 -2.61 1.93 2.62
C GLY A 104 -1.95 0.66 3.18
N VAL A 105 -0.86 0.19 2.55
CA VAL A 105 -0.09 -0.97 3.02
C VAL A 105 0.42 -0.78 4.45
N LEU A 106 1.00 0.39 4.75
CA LEU A 106 1.52 0.68 6.09
C LEU A 106 0.39 0.78 7.13
N ARG A 107 -0.72 1.43 6.79
CA ARG A 107 -1.90 1.52 7.68
C ARG A 107 -2.51 0.16 7.97
N ASP A 108 -2.74 -0.66 6.95
CA ASP A 108 -3.27 -2.03 7.10
C ASP A 108 -2.36 -2.92 7.96
N ALA A 109 -1.06 -2.63 7.99
CA ALA A 109 -0.08 -3.30 8.83
C ALA A 109 0.01 -2.75 10.26
N GLY A 110 -0.77 -1.72 10.62
CA GLY A 110 -0.70 -1.08 11.94
C GLY A 110 0.50 -0.16 12.12
N LEU A 111 1.05 0.40 11.03
CA LEU A 111 2.20 1.30 11.01
C LEU A 111 1.81 2.73 10.58
N PRO A 112 0.86 3.40 11.27
CA PRO A 112 0.36 4.71 10.84
C PRO A 112 1.43 5.80 10.93
N VAL A 113 2.39 5.71 11.86
CA VAL A 113 3.48 6.69 12.00
C VAL A 113 4.44 6.63 10.81
N ASP A 114 4.72 5.43 10.30
CA ASP A 114 5.54 5.25 9.10
C ASP A 114 4.80 5.74 7.85
N ALA A 115 3.49 5.50 7.78
CA ALA A 115 2.65 6.05 6.72
C ALA A 115 2.73 7.59 6.70
N LEU A 116 2.58 8.25 7.86
CA LEU A 116 2.74 9.70 7.96
C LEU A 116 4.12 10.16 7.50
N SER A 117 5.17 9.46 7.93
CA SER A 117 6.56 9.80 7.58
C SER A 117 6.81 9.70 6.07
N LEU A 118 6.37 8.61 5.44
CA LEU A 118 6.46 8.41 3.99
C LEU A 118 5.66 9.49 3.23
N GLY A 119 4.42 9.74 3.65
CA GLY A 119 3.52 10.65 2.96
C GLY A 119 3.94 12.12 3.06
N VAL A 120 4.41 12.59 4.22
CA VAL A 120 4.93 13.96 4.38
C VAL A 120 6.15 14.22 3.48
N GLY A 121 7.00 13.21 3.28
CA GLY A 121 8.19 13.33 2.43
C GLY A 121 7.91 13.41 0.93
N HIS A 122 6.80 12.84 0.46
CA HIS A 122 6.56 12.60 -0.97
C HIS A 122 5.26 13.21 -1.51
N TRP A 123 4.33 13.63 -0.65
CA TRP A 123 3.06 14.16 -1.12
C TRP A 123 3.19 15.57 -1.70
N ARG A 124 2.62 15.77 -2.90
CA ARG A 124 2.49 17.07 -3.55
C ARG A 124 1.00 17.42 -3.73
N PRO A 125 0.39 18.17 -2.79
CA PRO A 125 -1.06 18.40 -2.76
C PRO A 125 -1.66 19.07 -4.01
N ARG A 126 -0.84 19.73 -4.84
CA ARG A 126 -1.30 20.38 -6.08
C ARG A 126 -1.29 19.46 -7.30
N GLU A 127 -0.50 18.38 -7.24
CA GLU A 127 -0.16 17.52 -8.38
C GLU A 127 -0.75 16.13 -8.23
N HIS A 128 -0.62 15.55 -7.03
CA HIS A 128 -0.95 14.16 -6.80
C HIS A 128 -2.44 13.93 -6.55
N ASP A 129 -2.86 12.68 -6.71
CA ASP A 129 -4.21 12.23 -6.42
C ASP A 129 -4.67 12.61 -4.99
N PRO A 130 -5.87 13.21 -4.83
CA PRO A 130 -6.43 13.56 -3.53
C PRO A 130 -6.58 12.40 -2.55
N GLU A 131 -6.62 11.15 -3.04
CA GLU A 131 -6.69 9.95 -2.22
C GLU A 131 -5.52 9.85 -1.22
N ILE A 132 -4.36 10.45 -1.51
CA ILE A 132 -3.25 10.53 -0.55
C ILE A 132 -3.66 11.30 0.71
N ALA A 133 -4.45 12.38 0.56
CA ALA A 133 -4.96 13.13 1.69
C ALA A 133 -5.87 12.26 2.57
N ARG A 134 -6.66 11.37 1.96
CA ARG A 134 -7.47 10.40 2.70
C ARG A 134 -6.56 9.52 3.56
N GLN A 135 -5.57 8.90 2.95
CA GLN A 135 -4.66 7.99 3.64
C GLN A 135 -3.90 8.70 4.77
N LEU A 136 -3.43 9.93 4.55
CA LEU A 136 -2.75 10.73 5.58
C LEU A 136 -3.66 11.13 6.74
N VAL A 137 -4.89 11.56 6.45
CA VAL A 137 -5.87 11.90 7.50
C VAL A 137 -6.17 10.66 8.34
N LEU A 138 -6.43 9.52 7.70
CA LEU A 138 -6.73 8.29 8.42
C LEU A 138 -5.52 7.78 9.22
N ALA A 139 -4.30 7.82 8.67
CA ALA A 139 -3.08 7.48 9.41
C ALA A 139 -2.89 8.39 10.63
N ALA A 140 -3.16 9.70 10.50
CA ALA A 140 -3.07 10.64 11.62
C ALA A 140 -4.10 10.31 12.71
N LEU A 141 -5.31 9.92 12.35
CA LEU A 141 -6.33 9.52 13.32
C LEU A 141 -5.98 8.18 14.00
N GLU A 142 -5.44 7.21 13.27
CA GLU A 142 -4.95 5.94 13.81
C GLU A 142 -3.76 6.11 14.76
N ALA A 143 -2.93 7.13 14.53
CA ALA A 143 -1.83 7.52 15.40
C ALA A 143 -2.26 8.43 16.58
N ASP A 144 -3.56 8.68 16.77
CA ASP A 144 -4.12 9.60 17.78
C ASP A 144 -3.58 11.04 17.67
N ARG A 145 -3.40 11.52 16.42
CA ARG A 145 -2.90 12.86 16.07
C ARG A 145 -3.95 13.69 15.32
N PRO A 146 -5.10 14.01 15.95
CA PRO A 146 -6.21 14.70 15.27
C PRO A 146 -5.86 16.12 14.78
N PHE A 147 -4.85 16.77 15.37
CA PHE A 147 -4.37 18.07 14.90
C PHE A 147 -3.68 17.96 13.54
N GLU A 148 -2.82 16.95 13.34
CA GLU A 148 -2.18 16.70 12.05
C GLU A 148 -3.17 16.24 10.98
N ALA A 149 -4.17 15.44 11.38
CA ALA A 149 -5.29 15.11 10.50
C ALA A 149 -5.96 16.38 9.93
N LYS A 150 -6.16 17.41 10.75
CA LYS A 150 -6.69 18.71 10.27
C LYS A 150 -5.74 19.42 9.32
N GLN A 151 -4.44 19.36 9.57
CA GLN A 151 -3.44 19.97 8.69
C GLN A 151 -3.43 19.28 7.31
N HIS A 152 -3.46 17.94 7.27
CA HIS A 152 -3.56 17.20 6.02
C HIS A 152 -4.88 17.47 5.27
N LEU A 153 -6.01 17.55 5.98
CA LEU A 153 -7.28 17.96 5.39
C LEU A 153 -7.23 19.39 4.81
N ALA A 154 -6.56 20.32 5.47
CA ALA A 154 -6.40 21.69 4.99
C ALA A 154 -5.53 21.76 3.73
N SER A 155 -4.55 20.87 3.57
CA SER A 155 -3.73 20.81 2.36
C SER A 155 -4.53 20.49 1.08
N LEU A 156 -5.73 19.91 1.18
CA LEU A 156 -6.64 19.76 0.03
C LEU A 156 -7.11 21.10 -0.57
N ASP A 157 -7.02 22.22 0.16
CA ASP A 157 -7.31 23.55 -0.39
C ASP A 157 -6.31 23.97 -1.48
N LEU A 158 -5.16 23.29 -1.57
CA LEU A 158 -4.16 23.53 -2.61
C LEU A 158 -4.48 22.79 -3.92
N TYR A 159 -5.42 21.83 -3.89
CA TYR A 159 -5.77 21.05 -5.08
C TYR A 159 -6.52 21.93 -6.09
N PRO A 160 -6.16 21.92 -7.40
CA PRO A 160 -6.70 22.87 -8.36
C PRO A 160 -8.23 22.78 -8.57
N ASP A 161 -8.79 21.57 -8.48
CA ASP A 161 -10.22 21.35 -8.64
C ASP A 161 -10.91 21.15 -7.28
N ALA A 162 -11.36 22.26 -6.71
CA ALA A 162 -12.07 22.26 -5.43
C ALA A 162 -13.38 21.44 -5.46
N ARG A 163 -14.02 21.28 -6.63
CA ARG A 163 -15.24 20.48 -6.75
C ARG A 163 -14.94 18.99 -6.70
N ALA A 164 -13.84 18.57 -7.33
CA ALA A 164 -13.40 17.16 -7.31
C ALA A 164 -13.10 16.66 -5.89
N VAL A 165 -12.66 17.54 -4.97
CA VAL A 165 -12.30 17.16 -3.59
C VAL A 165 -13.36 17.51 -2.55
N ALA A 166 -14.51 18.06 -2.96
CA ALA A 166 -15.53 18.55 -2.02
C ALA A 166 -16.11 17.42 -1.14
N ASP A 167 -16.48 16.30 -1.77
CA ASP A 167 -17.04 15.14 -1.07
C ASP A 167 -16.00 14.52 -0.14
N LEU A 168 -14.75 14.39 -0.62
CA LEU A 168 -13.63 13.91 0.17
C LEU A 168 -13.39 14.78 1.40
N ARG A 169 -13.38 16.12 1.25
CA ARG A 169 -13.22 17.03 2.40
C ARG A 169 -14.34 16.87 3.42
N ALA A 170 -15.59 16.78 2.94
CA ALA A 170 -16.74 16.62 3.82
C ALA A 170 -16.66 15.29 4.60
N GLU A 171 -16.26 14.21 3.93
CA GLU A 171 -16.05 12.90 4.54
C GLU A 171 -14.97 12.93 5.62
N LEU A 172 -13.77 13.43 5.27
CA LEU A 172 -12.64 13.51 6.19
C LEU A 172 -12.90 14.45 7.37
N GLY A 173 -13.60 15.57 7.14
CA GLY A 173 -14.00 16.49 8.21
C GLY A 173 -14.94 15.84 9.23
N ARG A 174 -15.84 14.94 8.79
CA ARG A 174 -16.67 14.14 9.70
C ARG A 174 -15.83 13.15 10.50
N ALA A 175 -14.91 12.43 9.85
CA ALA A 175 -14.03 11.45 10.51
C ALA A 175 -13.19 12.10 11.62
N ILE A 176 -12.58 13.26 11.34
CA ILE A 176 -11.81 14.03 12.33
C ILE A 176 -12.71 14.46 13.48
N THR A 177 -13.89 15.03 13.19
CA THR A 177 -14.84 15.47 14.23
C THR A 177 -15.23 14.32 15.15
N GLN A 178 -15.51 13.15 14.57
CA GLN A 178 -15.86 11.95 15.33
C GLN A 178 -14.70 11.50 16.23
N ALA A 179 -13.48 11.46 15.73
CA ALA A 179 -12.31 11.08 16.53
C ALA A 179 -12.11 12.03 17.73
N GLN A 180 -12.26 13.34 17.52
CA GLN A 180 -12.13 14.34 18.59
C GLN A 180 -13.18 14.20 19.70
N GLN A 181 -14.37 13.68 19.39
CA GLN A 181 -15.42 13.42 20.39
C GLN A 181 -15.12 12.17 21.23
N HIS A 182 -14.34 11.22 20.69
CA HIS A 182 -13.97 9.98 21.37
C HIS A 182 -12.69 10.10 22.20
N THR A 183 -11.93 11.20 22.09
CA THR A 183 -10.82 11.54 22.99
C THR A 183 -11.37 12.31 24.20
N PRO A 184 -11.68 11.65 25.35
CA PRO A 184 -12.26 12.33 26.50
C PRO A 184 -11.10 12.85 27.36
N GLY A 185 -10.83 14.16 27.31
CA GLY A 185 -10.00 14.86 28.30
C GLY A 185 -8.50 14.57 28.25
N ALA A 186 -7.75 15.53 27.70
CA ALA A 186 -6.44 15.90 28.25
C ALA A 186 -6.63 17.16 29.10
#